data_AF-A0A924I6V8-F1
#
_entry.id   AF-A0A924I6V8-F1
#
_cell.length_a   1.000
_cell.length_b   1.000
_cell.length_c   1.000
_cell.angle_alpha   90.00
_cell.angle_beta   90.00
_cell.angle_gamma   90.00
#
_symmetry.space_group_name_H-M   'P 1'
#
loop_
_entity.id
_entity.type
_entity.pdbx_description
1 polymer ?
#
loop_
_entity_poly.entity_id
_entity_poly.type
_entity_poly.pdbx_seq_one_letter_code
_entity_poly.pdbx_strand_id
1 'polypeptide(L)'
;MKNLYIIVLSFLLFSCKKEVEKTESSGQEIASIERGEQLFQENNCTACHQLNQKVVGPSLQDMAQIYSQKKGNLILFLKGEAKPIVKPEQYETMKINLEITKVMSDAELQSLEKYILSTFK
;
A
#
# COMPACT_ATOMS: atom_id res chain seq x y z
N MET A 1 -63.17 -21.66 -31.85
CA MET A 1 -61.80 -21.80 -31.31
C MET A 1 -61.46 -20.45 -30.67
N LYS A 2 -61.66 -20.30 -29.35
CA LYS A 2 -60.71 -20.65 -28.28
C LYS A 2 -59.52 -19.68 -28.31
N ASN A 3 -59.14 -18.88 -27.31
CA ASN A 3 -59.67 -18.52 -26.00
C ASN A 3 -58.84 -17.27 -25.59
N LEU A 4 -59.46 -16.36 -24.84
CA LEU A 4 -58.85 -15.51 -23.81
C LEU A 4 -57.87 -16.28 -22.94
N TYR A 5 -56.66 -15.76 -22.62
CA TYR A 5 -55.85 -15.90 -21.37
C TYR A 5 -54.47 -15.22 -21.63
N ILE A 6 -54.17 -14.08 -20.99
CA ILE A 6 -53.24 -13.91 -19.86
C ILE A 6 -51.93 -14.70 -20.01
N ILE A 7 -50.78 -14.01 -20.04
CA ILE A 7 -49.65 -14.18 -19.11
C ILE A 7 -48.61 -13.09 -19.39
N VAL A 8 -48.45 -12.24 -18.38
CA VAL A 8 -47.28 -11.41 -18.09
C VAL A 8 -46.04 -12.32 -18.08
N LEU A 9 -45.06 -12.06 -18.95
CA LEU A 9 -43.71 -12.58 -18.74
C LEU A 9 -42.71 -11.44 -18.87
N SER A 10 -42.48 -10.84 -17.70
CA SER A 10 -41.33 -10.05 -17.29
C SER A 10 -40.12 -10.25 -18.21
N PHE A 11 -39.91 -9.29 -19.11
CA PHE A 11 -38.71 -9.23 -19.93
C PHE A 11 -37.59 -8.59 -19.11
N LEU A 12 -36.58 -9.43 -18.83
CA LEU A 12 -35.19 -9.08 -18.56
C LEU A 12 -34.91 -8.45 -17.18
N LEU A 13 -34.87 -9.33 -16.18
CA LEU A 13 -34.00 -9.15 -15.03
C LEU A 13 -32.56 -8.93 -15.51
N PHE A 14 -32.04 -7.76 -15.14
CA PHE A 14 -30.67 -7.29 -15.25
C PHE A 14 -29.73 -8.27 -14.53
N SER A 15 -29.24 -9.29 -15.24
CA SER A 15 -28.25 -10.24 -14.72
C SER A 15 -26.85 -9.63 -14.85
N CYS A 16 -26.52 -8.74 -13.90
CA CYS A 16 -25.13 -8.42 -13.58
C CYS A 16 -24.46 -9.69 -13.07
N LYS A 17 -23.75 -10.39 -13.95
CA LYS A 17 -22.76 -11.39 -13.56
C LYS A 17 -21.56 -10.66 -12.95
N LYS A 18 -21.56 -10.51 -11.63
CA LYS A 18 -20.35 -10.23 -10.85
C LYS A 18 -20.27 -11.29 -9.75
N GLU A 19 -19.56 -12.36 -10.06
CA GLU A 19 -19.18 -13.39 -9.11
C GLU A 19 -17.83 -13.03 -8.48
N VAL A 20 -17.88 -13.01 -7.15
CA VAL A 20 -16.85 -13.41 -6.17
C VAL A 20 -15.62 -12.55 -5.98
N GLU A 21 -15.58 -11.89 -4.82
CA GLU A 21 -14.65 -12.17 -3.69
C GLU A 21 -15.41 -11.71 -2.42
N LYS A 22 -16.02 -12.59 -1.62
CA LYS A 22 -15.46 -13.42 -0.54
C LYS A 22 -14.11 -12.95 0.01
N THR A 23 -14.14 -12.28 1.16
CA THR A 23 -13.27 -12.53 2.33
C THR A 23 -14.01 -11.90 3.52
N GLU A 24 -14.81 -12.66 4.25
CA GLU A 24 -14.40 -13.43 5.45
C GLU A 24 -13.90 -12.55 6.59
N SER A 25 -14.73 -12.49 7.63
CA SER A 25 -14.41 -12.10 9.00
C SER A 25 -13.28 -12.99 9.56
N SER A 26 -12.06 -12.53 9.39
CA SER A 26 -10.93 -12.72 10.31
C SER A 26 -10.39 -11.31 10.56
N GLY A 27 -9.84 -11.01 11.74
CA GLY A 27 -9.37 -9.66 12.10
C GLY A 27 -8.31 -9.12 11.13
N GLN A 28 -8.74 -8.56 10.00
CA GLN A 28 -7.88 -7.96 9.00
C GLN A 28 -7.44 -6.59 9.51
N GLU A 29 -6.14 -6.45 9.73
CA GLU A 29 -5.52 -5.18 10.05
C GLU A 29 -5.77 -4.19 8.90
N ILE A 30 -6.42 -3.06 9.20
CA ILE A 30 -6.75 -2.04 8.21
C ILE A 30 -5.58 -1.09 8.07
N ALA A 31 -5.06 -0.94 6.85
CA ALA A 31 -3.94 -0.05 6.58
C ALA A 31 -4.25 1.42 6.92
N SER A 32 -3.43 2.06 7.75
CA SER A 32 -3.63 3.45 8.20
C SER A 32 -2.31 4.21 8.35
N ILE A 33 -2.37 5.55 8.38
CA ILE A 33 -1.20 6.41 8.63
C ILE A 33 -0.65 6.17 10.04
N GLU A 34 -1.53 6.14 11.04
CA GLU A 34 -1.18 5.87 12.44
C GLU A 34 -0.40 4.56 12.58
N ARG A 35 -0.90 3.48 11.96
CA ARG A 35 -0.22 2.19 11.99
C ARG A 35 1.13 2.23 11.28
N GLY A 36 1.22 2.97 10.17
CA GLY A 36 2.47 3.16 9.45
C GLY A 36 3.52 3.88 10.28
N GLU A 37 3.11 4.91 11.03
CA GLU A 37 3.99 5.62 11.96
C GLU A 37 4.46 4.69 13.09
N GLN A 38 3.55 3.91 13.68
CA GLN A 38 3.90 2.91 14.70
C GLN A 38 4.91 1.89 14.18
N LEU A 39 4.65 1.26 13.03
CA LEU A 39 5.58 0.33 12.38
C LEU A 39 6.95 0.95 12.16
N PHE A 40 6.98 2.21 11.72
CA PHE A 40 8.21 2.93 11.44
C PHE A 40 9.05 3.16 12.70
N GLN A 41 8.39 3.43 13.83
CA GLN A 41 9.04 3.59 15.14
C GLN A 41 9.45 2.23 15.73
N GLU A 42 8.56 1.24 15.72
CA GLU A 42 8.79 -0.13 16.23
C GLU A 42 9.99 -0.81 15.57
N ASN A 43 10.14 -0.60 14.26
CA ASN A 43 11.25 -1.15 13.48
C ASN A 43 12.47 -0.21 13.42
N ASN A 44 12.52 0.80 14.30
CA ASN A 44 13.64 1.73 14.46
C ASN A 44 14.07 2.43 13.16
N CYS A 45 13.14 2.63 12.21
CA CYS A 45 13.42 3.27 10.94
C CYS A 45 13.81 4.76 11.14
N THR A 46 13.32 5.37 12.22
CA THR A 46 13.64 6.74 12.66
C THR A 46 15.11 6.98 12.97
N ALA A 47 15.90 5.92 13.26
CA ALA A 47 17.33 6.06 13.51
C ALA A 47 18.09 6.58 12.28
N CYS A 48 17.61 6.25 11.08
CA CYS A 48 18.24 6.64 9.81
C CYS A 48 17.39 7.60 8.99
N HIS A 49 16.07 7.60 9.16
CA HIS A 49 15.13 8.36 8.36
C HIS A 49 14.29 9.28 9.24
N GLN A 50 14.66 10.56 9.28
CA GLN A 50 13.93 11.57 10.03
C GLN A 50 12.88 12.27 9.17
N LEU A 51 11.93 12.96 9.80
CA LEU A 51 10.81 13.59 9.10
C LEU A 51 11.27 14.57 8.00
N ASN A 52 12.14 15.52 8.35
CA ASN A 52 12.53 16.65 7.50
C ASN A 52 14.05 16.86 7.38
N GLN A 53 14.86 15.98 7.97
CA GLN A 53 16.31 16.10 7.98
C GLN A 53 16.95 14.84 7.41
N LYS A 54 18.01 15.04 6.62
CA LYS A 54 18.88 13.97 6.15
C LYS A 54 19.89 13.67 7.25
N VAL A 55 19.93 12.42 7.69
CA VAL A 55 20.95 11.92 8.64
C VAL A 55 21.76 10.84 7.94
N VAL A 56 21.51 9.58 8.23
CA VAL A 56 22.08 8.44 7.49
C VAL A 56 21.33 8.24 6.17
N GLY A 57 19.99 8.21 6.24
CA GLY A 57 19.10 8.08 5.09
C GLY A 57 18.46 9.41 4.67
N PRO A 58 17.76 9.43 3.52
CA PRO A 58 16.91 10.54 3.12
C PRO A 58 15.80 10.80 4.14
N SER A 59 15.34 12.05 4.22
CA SER A 59 14.19 12.40 5.04
C SER A 59 12.90 11.79 4.48
N LEU A 60 11.87 11.62 5.32
CA LEU A 60 10.56 11.15 4.87
C LEU A 60 9.98 12.09 3.81
N GLN A 61 10.15 13.40 4.00
CA GLN A 61 9.71 14.41 3.03
C GLN A 61 10.39 14.25 1.66
N ASP A 62 11.71 14.04 1.62
CA ASP A 62 12.41 13.78 0.34
C ASP A 62 11.92 12.47 -0.31
N MET A 63 11.75 11.42 0.49
CA MET A 63 11.24 10.14 0.00
C MET A 63 9.85 10.31 -0.61
N ALA A 64 8.94 10.95 0.14
CA ALA A 64 7.57 11.19 -0.28
C ALA A 64 7.51 12.00 -1.57
N GLN A 65 8.25 13.12 -1.65
CA GLN A 65 8.35 13.93 -2.85
C GLN A 65 8.81 13.11 -4.07
N ILE A 66 9.89 12.34 -3.93
CA ILE A 66 10.46 11.58 -5.05
C ILE A 66 9.52 10.47 -5.51
N TYR A 67 8.90 9.72 -4.59
CA TYR A 67 7.94 8.68 -4.95
C TYR A 67 6.69 9.25 -5.63
N SER A 68 6.19 10.40 -5.16
CA SER A 68 5.08 11.10 -5.81
C SER A 68 5.46 11.62 -7.21
N GLN A 69 6.61 12.28 -7.37
CA GLN A 69 7.05 12.85 -8.65
C GLN A 69 7.37 11.79 -9.69
N LYS A 70 8.06 10.72 -9.29
CA LYS A 70 8.46 9.63 -10.19
C LYS A 70 7.38 8.58 -10.38
N LYS A 71 6.25 8.68 -9.68
CA LYS A 71 5.19 7.66 -9.63
C LYS A 71 5.77 6.28 -9.32
N GLY A 72 6.71 6.24 -8.38
CA GLY A 72 7.38 5.02 -7.96
C GLY A 72 6.46 4.14 -7.13
N ASN A 73 6.70 2.83 -7.13
CA ASN A 73 6.00 1.89 -6.27
C ASN A 73 6.84 1.62 -5.02
N LEU A 74 6.49 2.26 -3.90
CA LEU A 74 7.23 2.13 -2.65
C LEU A 74 7.09 0.73 -2.07
N ILE A 75 5.92 0.11 -2.17
CA ILE A 75 5.69 -1.26 -1.70
C ILE A 75 6.62 -2.26 -2.42
N LEU A 76 6.79 -2.17 -3.75
CA LEU A 76 7.74 -3.04 -4.46
C LEU A 76 9.18 -2.81 -4.01
N PHE A 77 9.57 -1.58 -3.69
CA PHE A 77 10.89 -1.32 -3.13
C PHE A 77 11.04 -1.94 -1.73
N LEU A 78 10.02 -1.81 -0.87
CA LEU A 78 10.01 -2.40 0.48
C LEU A 78 10.01 -3.95 0.43
N LYS A 79 9.48 -4.55 -0.63
CA LYS A 79 9.60 -6.00 -0.90
C LYS A 79 10.96 -6.40 -1.50
N GLY A 80 11.83 -5.44 -1.81
CA GLY A 80 13.11 -5.69 -2.49
C GLY A 80 12.95 -6.09 -3.97
N GLU A 81 11.80 -5.82 -4.57
CA GLU A 81 11.43 -6.16 -5.95
C GLU A 81 11.66 -4.99 -6.92
N ALA A 82 11.97 -3.79 -6.40
CA ALA A 82 12.28 -2.61 -7.20
C ALA A 82 13.66 -2.02 -6.88
N LYS A 83 14.28 -1.40 -7.88
CA LYS A 83 15.54 -0.66 -7.72
C LYS A 83 15.31 0.61 -6.88
N PRO A 84 16.31 1.07 -6.09
CA PRO A 84 16.24 2.33 -5.37
C PRO A 84 16.08 3.51 -6.34
N ILE A 85 15.09 4.38 -6.12
CA ILE A 85 14.85 5.57 -6.95
C ILE A 85 15.20 6.90 -6.25
N VAL A 86 15.42 6.86 -4.94
CA VAL A 86 15.70 8.03 -4.09
C VAL A 86 17.20 8.32 -4.08
N LYS A 87 18.00 7.38 -3.59
CA LYS A 87 19.47 7.46 -3.55
C LYS A 87 20.12 6.10 -3.85
N PRO A 88 20.28 5.74 -5.14
CA PRO A 88 20.87 4.46 -5.54
C PRO A 88 22.26 4.23 -4.94
N GLU A 89 23.05 5.28 -4.76
CA GLU A 89 24.40 5.23 -4.22
C GLU A 89 24.46 4.85 -2.72
N GLN A 90 23.35 5.00 -2.00
CA GLN A 90 23.23 4.63 -0.57
C GLN A 90 22.45 3.33 -0.36
N TYR A 91 22.08 2.64 -1.43
CA TYR A 91 21.20 1.48 -1.36
C TYR A 91 21.77 0.34 -0.53
N GLU A 92 23.07 0.05 -0.66
CA GLU A 92 23.70 -1.05 0.09
C GLU A 92 23.62 -0.84 1.62
N THR A 93 23.55 0.41 2.09
CA THR A 93 23.32 0.72 3.51
C THR A 93 21.89 0.38 3.95
N MET A 94 20.89 0.60 3.09
CA MET A 94 19.48 0.33 3.40
C MET A 94 19.08 -1.13 3.16
N LYS A 95 19.76 -1.83 2.25
CA LYS A 95 19.37 -3.14 1.71
C LYS A 95 19.12 -4.20 2.77
N ILE A 96 19.93 -4.24 3.83
CA ILE A 96 19.75 -5.21 4.92
C ILE A 96 18.43 -4.98 5.69
N ASN A 97 17.98 -3.72 5.80
CA ASN A 97 16.72 -3.41 6.47
C ASN A 97 15.49 -3.87 5.66
N LEU A 98 15.64 -4.17 4.36
CA LEU A 98 14.54 -4.73 3.56
C LEU A 98 14.18 -6.15 4.00
N GLU A 99 15.03 -6.87 4.71
CA GLU A 99 14.68 -8.16 5.30
C GLU A 99 13.54 -8.04 6.32
N ILE A 100 13.41 -6.87 6.98
CA ILE A 100 12.30 -6.57 7.89
C ILE A 100 11.00 -6.40 7.09
N THR A 101 11.03 -5.62 6.02
CA THR A 101 9.81 -5.23 5.28
C THR A 101 9.33 -6.31 4.32
N LYS A 102 10.21 -7.22 3.86
CA LYS A 102 9.85 -8.35 2.99
C LYS A 102 8.87 -9.34 3.63
N VAL A 103 8.89 -9.46 4.94
CA VAL A 103 8.03 -10.40 5.69
C VAL A 103 6.78 -9.74 6.27
N MET A 104 6.62 -8.43 6.07
CA MET A 104 5.41 -7.70 6.46
C MET A 104 4.23 -8.09 5.56
N SER A 105 3.03 -8.05 6.13
CA SER A 105 1.79 -8.20 5.38
C SER A 105 1.57 -7.03 4.42
N ASP A 106 0.71 -7.23 3.41
CA ASP A 106 0.35 -6.16 2.48
C ASP A 106 -0.28 -4.95 3.21
N ALA A 107 -1.04 -5.18 4.29
CA ALA A 107 -1.66 -4.11 5.07
C ALA A 107 -0.61 -3.28 5.85
N GLU A 108 0.42 -3.91 6.39
CA GLU A 108 1.53 -3.23 7.06
C GLU A 108 2.36 -2.41 6.06
N LEU A 109 2.68 -2.99 4.90
CA LEU A 109 3.40 -2.28 3.84
C LEU A 109 2.61 -1.09 3.30
N GLN A 110 1.30 -1.24 3.11
CA GLN A 110 0.41 -0.14 2.75
C GLN A 110 0.34 0.94 3.85
N SER A 111 0.42 0.55 5.12
CA SER A 111 0.46 1.51 6.23
C SER A 111 1.74 2.32 6.20
N LEU A 112 2.90 1.66 6.02
CA LEU A 112 4.19 2.34 5.86
C LEU A 112 4.19 3.30 4.67
N GLU A 113 3.66 2.88 3.52
CA GLU A 113 3.53 3.74 2.34
C GLU A 113 2.66 4.96 2.64
N LYS A 114 1.47 4.77 3.22
CA LYS A 114 0.57 5.87 3.60
C LYS A 114 1.26 6.86 4.54
N TYR A 115 1.95 6.37 5.57
CA TYR A 115 2.67 7.21 6.50
C TYR A 115 3.77 8.02 5.80
N ILE A 116 4.66 7.37 5.05
CA ILE A 116 5.75 8.06 4.33
C ILE A 116 5.18 9.11 3.38
N LEU A 117 4.21 8.75 2.54
CA LEU A 117 3.62 9.67 1.56
C LEU A 117 2.83 10.82 2.20
N SER A 118 2.25 10.63 3.39
CA SER A 118 1.56 11.68 4.13
C SER A 118 2.46 12.84 4.55
N THR A 119 3.79 12.63 4.55
CA THR A 119 4.76 13.67 4.92
C THR A 119 5.04 14.67 3.81
N PHE A 120 4.60 14.41 2.57
CA PHE A 120 4.77 15.33 1.46
C PHE A 120 3.99 16.63 1.70
N LYS A 121 4.69 17.77 1.69
CA LYS A 121 4.14 19.11 1.89
C LYS A 121 4.16 19.91 0.61
#